data_AF-A0A645GF77-F1
#
_entry.id   AF-A0A645GF77-F1
#
_cell.length_a   1.000
_cell.length_b   1.000
_cell.length_c   1.000
_cell.angle_alpha   90.00
_cell.angle_beta   90.00
_cell.angle_gamma   90.00
#
_symmetry.space_group_name_H-M   'P 1'
#
loop_
_entity.id
_entity.type
_entity.pdbx_description
1 polymer ?
#
loop_
_entity_poly.entity_id
_entity_poly.type
_entity_poly.pdbx_seq_one_letter_code
_entity_poly.pdbx_strand_id
1 'polypeptide(L)'
;MRRSIGALIDWFTLLFFSVSAITIWVIWISVQTGFPPKPAANVARLAPFYVPTFSLTAFVLALAASVAWCALVWWRASRNRDAIWKSLILPAGGATLGWILLMTLWLPMLNHGRSMAPQIKPVVALITNKSGCVGGYGLSRAQVSAITYYGNLSMASPRNTDHCEWIIADAAAMPSVTEVFPYEDWEEIGGAARPTDRTDRLVVLHRRKP
;
A
#
# COMPACT_ATOMS: atom_id res chain seq x y z
N MET A 1 25.80 -32.96 20.66
CA MET A 1 25.38 -32.25 19.42
C MET A 1 24.26 -31.21 19.61
N ARG A 2 23.27 -31.37 20.51
CA ARG A 2 22.15 -30.41 20.66
C ARG A 2 22.53 -28.95 21.03
N ARG A 3 23.64 -28.71 21.74
CA ARG A 3 24.13 -27.34 22.09
C ARG A 3 24.65 -26.54 20.88
N SER A 4 25.21 -27.22 19.87
CA SER A 4 25.77 -26.57 18.67
C SER A 4 24.66 -26.02 17.77
N ILE A 5 23.56 -26.76 17.62
CA ILE A 5 22.43 -26.38 16.77
C ILE A 5 21.67 -25.18 17.35
N GLY A 6 21.45 -25.14 18.66
CA GLY A 6 20.76 -24.02 19.32
C GLY A 6 21.53 -22.69 19.21
N ALA A 7 22.86 -22.74 19.34
CA ALA A 7 23.70 -21.55 19.14
C ALA A 7 23.68 -21.07 17.68
N LEU A 8 23.66 -21.97 16.71
CA LEU A 8 23.60 -21.63 15.29
C LEU A 8 22.28 -20.92 14.93
N ILE A 9 21.16 -21.39 15.47
CA ILE A 9 19.83 -20.81 15.23
C ILE A 9 19.76 -19.37 15.77
N ASP A 10 20.21 -19.13 17.01
CA ASP A 10 20.25 -17.79 17.61
C ASP A 10 21.04 -16.80 16.73
N TRP A 11 22.24 -17.22 16.28
CA TRP A 11 23.09 -16.39 15.42
C TRP A 11 22.48 -16.16 14.03
N PHE A 12 21.87 -17.19 13.44
CA PHE A 12 21.15 -17.07 12.18
C PHE A 12 20.02 -16.05 12.29
N THR A 13 19.19 -16.15 13.34
CA THR A 13 18.09 -15.21 13.58
C THR A 13 18.60 -13.78 13.75
N LEU A 14 19.69 -13.59 14.51
CA LEU A 14 20.31 -12.29 14.69
C LEU A 14 20.79 -11.69 13.36
N LEU A 15 21.53 -12.46 12.57
CA LEU A 15 22.02 -12.01 11.26
C LEU A 15 20.87 -11.70 10.30
N PHE A 16 19.86 -12.58 10.26
CA PHE A 16 18.69 -12.41 9.42
C PHE A 16 17.94 -11.10 9.70
N PHE A 17 17.63 -10.82 10.97
CA PHE A 17 16.93 -9.59 11.34
C PHE A 17 17.80 -8.34 11.16
N SER A 18 19.11 -8.44 11.39
CA SER A 18 20.04 -7.32 11.17
C SER A 18 20.14 -6.98 9.67
N VAL A 19 20.32 -7.97 8.81
CA VAL A 19 20.34 -7.80 7.35
C VAL A 19 19.01 -7.23 6.85
N SER A 20 17.89 -7.73 7.38
CA SER A 20 16.55 -7.22 7.04
C SER A 20 16.38 -5.75 7.44
N ALA A 21 16.80 -5.37 8.65
CA ALA A 21 16.75 -3.98 9.12
C ALA A 21 17.61 -3.05 8.27
N ILE A 22 18.84 -3.46 7.94
CA ILE A 22 19.73 -2.72 7.04
C ILE A 22 19.08 -2.55 5.66
N THR A 23 18.49 -3.61 5.12
CA THR A 23 17.80 -3.57 3.82
C THR A 23 16.64 -2.58 3.82
N ILE A 24 15.83 -2.57 4.88
CA ILE A 24 14.73 -1.61 5.06
C ILE A 24 15.25 -0.17 5.07
N TRP A 25 16.31 0.10 5.83
CA TRP A 25 16.95 1.42 5.89
C TRP A 25 17.52 1.85 4.53
N VAL A 26 18.25 0.99 3.83
CA VAL A 26 18.83 1.30 2.52
C VAL A 26 17.74 1.63 1.50
N ILE A 27 16.66 0.84 1.46
CA ILE A 27 15.54 1.11 0.55
C ILE A 27 14.88 2.44 0.92
N TRP A 28 14.59 2.68 2.20
CA TRP A 28 13.96 3.93 2.63
C TRP A 28 14.83 5.15 2.29
N ILE A 29 16.13 5.13 2.59
CA ILE A 29 17.08 6.21 2.25
C ILE A 29 17.12 6.42 0.73
N SER A 30 17.16 5.35 -0.06
CA SER A 30 17.18 5.45 -1.52
C SER A 30 15.94 6.13 -2.09
N VAL A 31 14.78 5.90 -1.48
CA VAL A 31 13.52 6.50 -1.92
C VAL A 31 13.44 7.96 -1.50
N GLN A 32 13.96 8.32 -0.33
CA GLN A 32 13.96 9.71 0.14
C GLN A 32 14.99 10.60 -0.56
N THR A 33 16.15 10.05 -0.91
CA THR A 33 17.30 10.82 -1.42
C THR A 33 17.64 10.55 -2.89
N GLY A 34 17.13 9.46 -3.47
CA GLY A 34 17.52 8.97 -4.79
C GLY A 34 18.79 8.11 -4.80
N PHE A 35 19.50 7.97 -3.67
CA PHE A 35 20.75 7.20 -3.58
C PHE A 35 20.67 6.11 -2.51
N PRO A 36 21.07 4.85 -2.80
CA PRO A 36 21.59 4.33 -4.07
C PRO A 36 20.51 4.26 -5.19
N PRO A 37 20.90 4.47 -6.47
CA PRO A 37 19.94 4.62 -7.56
C PRO A 37 19.21 3.33 -7.94
N LYS A 38 19.84 2.16 -7.73
CA LYS A 38 19.22 0.87 -8.09
C LYS A 38 17.97 0.56 -7.25
N PRO A 39 18.01 0.61 -5.90
CA PRO A 39 16.79 0.46 -5.10
C PRO A 39 15.74 1.53 -5.40
N ALA A 40 16.15 2.79 -5.57
CA ALA A 40 15.23 3.87 -5.91
C ALA A 40 14.49 3.62 -7.24
N ALA A 41 15.21 3.20 -8.29
CA ALA A 41 14.64 2.87 -9.59
C ALA A 41 13.70 1.66 -9.52
N ASN A 42 14.07 0.62 -8.76
CA ASN A 42 13.19 -0.52 -8.53
C ASN A 42 11.89 -0.10 -7.84
N VAL A 43 11.97 0.72 -6.79
CA VAL A 43 10.78 1.25 -6.12
C VAL A 43 9.94 2.09 -7.06
N ALA A 44 10.54 2.99 -7.84
CA ALA A 44 9.80 3.81 -8.81
C ALA A 44 9.08 2.96 -9.88
N ARG A 45 9.64 1.81 -10.24
CA ARG A 45 9.01 0.84 -11.15
C ARG A 45 7.83 0.11 -10.49
N LEU A 46 7.94 -0.26 -9.21
CA LEU A 46 6.89 -0.96 -8.47
C LEU A 46 5.78 -0.02 -7.97
N ALA A 47 6.11 1.24 -7.69
CA ALA A 47 5.20 2.24 -7.14
C ALA A 47 5.26 3.52 -7.99
N PRO A 48 4.65 3.52 -9.19
CA PRO A 48 4.62 4.69 -10.06
C PRO A 48 3.98 5.89 -9.34
N PHE A 49 4.54 7.08 -9.54
CA PHE A 49 4.06 8.34 -8.95
C PHE A 49 4.01 8.38 -7.42
N TYR A 50 4.71 7.47 -6.74
CA TYR A 50 4.87 7.56 -5.29
C TYR A 50 5.67 8.82 -4.94
N VAL A 51 5.08 9.67 -4.11
CA VAL A 51 5.75 10.85 -3.56
C VAL A 51 6.29 10.50 -2.18
N PRO A 52 7.62 10.52 -1.97
CA PRO A 52 8.20 10.27 -0.66
C PRO A 52 7.71 11.30 0.36
N THR A 53 7.28 10.82 1.52
CA THR A 53 6.90 11.66 2.66
C THR A 53 7.83 11.38 3.83
N PHE A 54 8.25 12.44 4.51
CA PHE A 54 9.10 12.34 5.69
C PHE A 54 8.28 12.67 6.94
N SER A 55 8.32 11.76 7.92
CA SER A 55 7.73 11.96 9.23
C SER A 55 8.82 11.86 10.29
N LEU A 56 9.08 12.96 10.99
CA LEU A 56 10.10 13.00 12.04
C LEU A 56 9.80 12.01 13.17
N THR A 57 8.54 11.86 13.55
CA THR A 57 8.12 10.93 14.59
C THR A 57 8.39 9.48 14.18
N ALA A 58 8.02 9.10 12.95
CA ALA A 58 8.30 7.77 12.42
C ALA A 58 9.81 7.50 12.34
N PHE A 59 10.60 8.49 11.90
CA PHE A 59 12.05 8.38 11.83
C PHE A 59 12.70 8.18 13.21
N VAL A 60 12.30 8.97 14.21
CA VAL A 60 12.84 8.84 15.58
C VAL A 60 12.49 7.48 16.20
N LEU A 61 11.27 6.98 16.01
CA LEU A 61 10.87 5.66 16.50
C LEU A 61 11.66 4.53 15.81
N ALA A 62 11.85 4.62 14.50
CA ALA A 62 12.65 3.67 13.73
C ALA A 62 14.12 3.66 14.19
N LEU A 63 14.68 4.84 14.43
CA LEU A 63 16.04 5.00 14.93
C LEU A 63 16.19 4.43 16.35
N ALA A 64 15.27 4.76 17.26
CA ALA A 64 15.27 4.25 18.63
C ALA A 64 15.18 2.72 18.66
N ALA A 65 14.31 2.12 17.85
CA ALA A 65 14.22 0.67 17.72
C ALA A 65 15.52 0.04 17.18
N SER A 66 16.15 0.68 16.19
CA SER A 66 17.43 0.23 15.63
C SER A 66 18.57 0.29 16.66
N VAL A 67 18.62 1.36 17.47
CA VAL A 67 19.59 1.49 18.57
C VAL A 67 19.35 0.43 19.64
N ALA A 68 18.09 0.20 20.03
CA ALA A 68 17.74 -0.85 20.98
C ALA A 68 18.15 -2.24 20.48
N TRP A 69 18.00 -2.51 19.18
CA TRP A 69 18.50 -3.74 18.56
C TRP A 69 20.02 -3.85 18.63
N CYS A 70 20.76 -2.80 18.27
CA CYS A 70 22.22 -2.80 18.40
C CYS A 70 22.69 -3.05 19.84
N ALA A 71 22.01 -2.45 20.83
CA ALA A 71 22.28 -2.70 22.24
C ALA A 71 22.00 -4.16 22.64
N LEU A 72 20.92 -4.75 22.12
CA LEU A 72 20.59 -6.17 22.33
C LEU A 72 21.64 -7.09 21.71
N VAL A 73 22.07 -6.80 20.47
CA VAL A 73 23.13 -7.54 19.77
C VAL A 73 24.45 -7.45 20.53
N TRP A 74 24.84 -6.26 20.98
CA TRP A 74 26.07 -6.08 21.75
C TRP A 74 26.01 -6.80 23.10
N TRP A 75 24.89 -6.69 23.81
CA TRP A 75 24.64 -7.43 25.04
C TRP A 75 24.73 -8.96 24.85
N ARG A 76 24.23 -9.45 23.71
CA ARG A 76 24.26 -10.87 23.37
C ARG A 76 25.68 -11.35 23.02
N ALA A 77 26.45 -10.52 22.30
CA ALA A 77 27.83 -10.82 21.94
C ALA A 77 28.79 -10.75 23.16
N SER A 78 28.51 -9.89 24.15
CA SER A 78 29.37 -9.71 25.32
C SER A 78 29.14 -10.74 26.43
N ARG A 79 28.00 -11.45 26.47
CA ARG A 79 27.67 -12.42 27.53
C ARG A 79 27.64 -13.88 27.06
N ASN A 80 28.65 -14.63 27.48
CA ASN A 80 28.91 -16.03 27.10
C ASN A 80 28.18 -17.10 27.96
N ARG A 81 26.88 -16.94 28.30
CA ARG A 81 26.21 -17.89 29.25
C ARG A 81 24.89 -18.51 28.78
N ASP A 82 24.86 -19.84 29.01
CA ASP A 82 23.84 -20.88 28.76
C ASP A 82 22.53 -20.73 29.57
N ALA A 83 21.77 -19.65 29.38
CA ALA A 83 20.41 -19.60 29.92
C ALA A 83 19.38 -19.83 28.81
N ILE A 84 18.62 -20.91 28.94
CA ILE A 84 17.60 -21.40 27.98
C ILE A 84 16.51 -20.33 27.70
N TRP A 85 16.24 -19.42 28.64
CA TRP A 85 15.30 -18.31 28.49
C TRP A 85 15.77 -17.19 27.53
N LYS A 86 17.05 -17.15 27.13
CA LYS A 86 17.57 -16.14 26.19
C LYS A 86 17.23 -16.43 24.73
N SER A 87 16.95 -17.68 24.36
CA SER A 87 16.76 -18.03 22.94
C SER A 87 15.49 -17.40 22.35
N LEU A 88 14.48 -17.06 23.16
CA LEU A 88 13.24 -16.44 22.67
C LEU A 88 13.36 -14.92 22.45
N ILE A 89 14.27 -14.23 23.15
CA ILE A 89 14.33 -12.77 23.13
C ILE A 89 14.93 -12.22 21.84
N LEU A 90 15.83 -12.98 21.18
CA LEU A 90 16.43 -12.62 19.90
C LEU A 90 15.39 -12.66 18.76
N PRO A 91 14.66 -13.77 18.55
CA PRO A 91 13.59 -13.83 17.56
C PRO A 91 12.49 -12.82 17.84
N ALA A 92 12.03 -12.70 19.09
CA ALA A 92 10.98 -11.76 19.45
C ALA A 92 11.44 -10.31 19.21
N GLY A 93 12.62 -9.93 19.70
CA GLY A 93 13.18 -8.59 19.51
C GLY A 93 13.43 -8.26 18.04
N GLY A 94 13.90 -9.23 17.24
CA GLY A 94 14.13 -9.04 15.82
C GLY A 94 12.84 -8.89 15.03
N ALA A 95 11.81 -9.69 15.37
CA ALA A 95 10.46 -9.54 14.82
C ALA A 95 9.85 -8.18 15.19
N THR A 96 9.99 -7.75 16.45
CA THR A 96 9.52 -6.43 16.91
C THR A 96 10.25 -5.29 16.17
N LEU A 97 11.58 -5.37 15.99
CA LEU A 97 12.33 -4.41 15.20
C LEU A 97 11.81 -4.35 13.76
N GLY A 98 11.72 -5.50 13.10
CA GLY A 98 11.23 -5.59 11.73
C GLY A 98 9.83 -5.00 11.59
N TRP A 99 8.95 -5.31 12.54
CA TRP A 99 7.60 -4.76 12.57
C TRP A 99 7.58 -3.24 12.76
N ILE A 100 8.36 -2.69 13.71
CA ILE A 100 8.45 -1.25 13.94
C ILE A 100 8.98 -0.54 12.69
N LEU A 101 10.06 -1.04 12.09
CA LEU A 101 10.61 -0.46 10.86
C LEU A 101 9.60 -0.52 9.70
N LEU A 102 8.84 -1.61 9.57
CA LEU A 102 7.79 -1.72 8.57
C LEU A 102 6.65 -0.72 8.81
N MET A 103 6.18 -0.59 10.06
CA MET A 103 5.07 0.30 10.42
C MET A 103 5.46 1.77 10.50
N THR A 104 6.74 2.11 10.43
CA THR A 104 7.23 3.50 10.45
C THR A 104 7.75 3.91 9.08
N LEU A 105 8.83 3.27 8.61
CA LEU A 105 9.53 3.68 7.39
C LEU A 105 8.82 3.20 6.12
N TRP A 106 8.33 1.96 6.11
CA TRP A 106 7.72 1.36 4.91
C TRP A 106 6.22 1.59 4.79
N LEU A 107 5.54 1.98 5.87
CA LEU A 107 4.09 2.14 5.89
C LEU A 107 3.54 3.02 4.75
N PRO A 108 4.12 4.19 4.42
CA PRO A 108 3.61 5.02 3.32
C PRO A 108 3.72 4.33 1.96
N MET A 109 4.82 3.61 1.72
CA MET A 109 5.03 2.86 0.47
C MET A 109 4.09 1.66 0.37
N LEU A 110 3.90 0.92 1.47
CA LEU A 110 2.92 -0.18 1.54
C LEU A 110 1.50 0.34 1.29
N ASN A 111 1.16 1.49 1.86
CA ASN A 111 -0.14 2.13 1.65
C ASN A 111 -0.31 2.58 0.19
N HIS A 112 0.72 3.08 -0.47
CA HIS A 112 0.62 3.45 -1.89
C HIS A 112 0.27 2.25 -2.78
N GLY A 113 0.91 1.10 -2.56
CA GLY A 113 0.61 -0.11 -3.32
C GLY A 113 -0.75 -0.73 -3.00
N ARG A 114 -1.24 -0.57 -1.75
CA ARG A 114 -2.50 -1.19 -1.31
C ARG A 114 -3.72 -0.28 -1.43
N SER A 115 -3.53 1.04 -1.36
CA SER A 115 -4.63 2.00 -1.38
C SER A 115 -5.22 2.15 -2.78
N MET A 116 -6.54 2.25 -2.84
CA MET A 116 -7.27 2.62 -4.05
C MET A 116 -7.38 4.13 -4.21
N ALA A 117 -6.93 4.94 -3.23
CA ALA A 117 -7.01 6.39 -3.28
C ALA A 117 -6.41 7.03 -4.54
N PRO A 118 -5.24 6.57 -5.05
CA PRO A 118 -4.66 7.13 -6.28
C PRO A 118 -5.52 6.89 -7.53
N GLN A 119 -6.35 5.83 -7.53
CA GLN A 119 -7.28 5.51 -8.61
C GLN A 119 -8.61 6.26 -8.44
N ILE A 120 -9.15 6.30 -7.21
CA ILE A 120 -10.47 6.89 -6.93
C ILE A 120 -10.46 8.42 -7.02
N LYS A 121 -9.42 9.09 -6.51
CA LYS A 121 -9.40 10.56 -6.46
C LYS A 121 -9.52 11.21 -7.85
N PRO A 122 -8.78 10.78 -8.89
CA PRO A 122 -8.95 11.30 -10.24
C PRO A 122 -10.34 11.01 -10.82
N VAL A 123 -10.85 9.79 -10.64
CA VAL A 123 -12.18 9.37 -11.13
C VAL A 123 -13.28 10.27 -10.55
N VAL A 124 -13.28 10.48 -9.24
CA VAL A 124 -14.28 11.31 -8.56
C VAL A 124 -14.11 12.80 -8.86
N ALA A 125 -12.91 13.24 -9.25
CA ALA A 125 -12.69 14.62 -9.68
C ALA A 125 -13.34 14.95 -11.04
N LEU A 126 -13.66 13.93 -11.85
CA LEU A 126 -14.39 14.11 -13.11
C LEU A 126 -15.89 14.37 -12.91
N ILE A 127 -16.42 14.14 -11.71
CA ILE A 127 -17.85 14.29 -11.40
C ILE A 127 -18.10 15.70 -10.84
N THR A 128 -18.76 16.54 -11.64
CA THR A 128 -19.03 17.95 -11.30
C THR A 128 -20.08 18.11 -10.19
N ASN A 129 -21.09 17.24 -10.15
CA ASN A 129 -22.19 17.30 -9.17
C ASN A 129 -22.16 16.09 -8.21
N LYS A 130 -21.34 16.17 -7.17
CA LYS A 130 -21.18 15.09 -6.18
C LYS A 130 -22.41 14.86 -5.29
N SER A 131 -23.35 15.80 -5.26
CA SER A 131 -24.66 15.63 -4.61
C SER A 131 -25.69 14.90 -5.47
N GLY A 132 -25.39 14.70 -6.77
CA GLY A 132 -26.23 13.94 -7.68
C GLY A 132 -26.10 12.42 -7.49
N CYS A 133 -27.06 11.69 -8.06
CA CYS A 133 -27.03 10.23 -8.13
C CYS A 133 -25.83 9.77 -8.95
N VAL A 134 -24.98 8.91 -8.36
CA VAL A 134 -23.90 8.22 -9.08
C VAL A 134 -24.09 6.72 -8.96
N GLY A 135 -24.26 6.05 -10.09
CA GLY A 135 -24.44 4.61 -10.18
C GLY A 135 -23.11 3.88 -10.35
N GLY A 136 -23.08 2.61 -9.95
CA GLY A 136 -21.94 1.72 -10.13
C GLY A 136 -22.26 0.58 -11.06
N TYR A 137 -21.34 0.23 -11.97
CA TYR A 137 -21.47 -0.93 -12.85
C TYR A 137 -20.21 -1.81 -12.87
N GLY A 138 -20.39 -3.12 -12.70
CA GLY A 138 -19.27 -4.08 -12.64
C GLY A 138 -18.30 -3.90 -11.47
N LEU A 139 -18.61 -2.99 -10.54
CA LEU A 139 -17.72 -2.66 -9.42
C LEU A 139 -17.73 -3.76 -8.35
N SER A 140 -16.54 -4.14 -7.90
CA SER A 140 -16.36 -4.97 -6.71
C SER A 140 -16.78 -4.22 -5.44
N ARG A 141 -17.12 -4.97 -4.38
CA ARG A 141 -17.41 -4.38 -3.05
C ARG A 141 -16.29 -3.48 -2.52
N ALA A 142 -15.03 -3.80 -2.87
CA ALA A 142 -13.87 -3.02 -2.46
C ALA A 142 -13.76 -1.69 -3.23
N GLN A 143 -14.02 -1.69 -4.55
CA GLN A 143 -14.10 -0.46 -5.33
C GLN A 143 -15.28 0.41 -4.84
N VAL A 144 -16.44 -0.20 -4.55
CA VAL A 144 -17.60 0.52 -4.02
C VAL A 144 -17.27 1.23 -2.72
N SER A 145 -16.68 0.54 -1.75
CA SER A 145 -16.32 1.14 -0.47
C SER A 145 -15.20 2.18 -0.61
N ALA A 146 -14.23 1.96 -1.50
CA ALA A 146 -13.16 2.89 -1.77
C ALA A 146 -13.68 4.19 -2.41
N ILE A 147 -14.62 4.12 -3.34
CA ILE A 147 -15.29 5.28 -3.94
C ILE A 147 -16.02 6.07 -2.86
N THR A 148 -16.81 5.40 -2.02
CA THR A 148 -17.53 6.06 -0.94
C THR A 148 -16.58 6.75 0.05
N TYR A 149 -15.51 6.06 0.47
CA TYR A 149 -14.58 6.58 1.48
C TYR A 149 -13.63 7.67 0.95
N TYR A 150 -12.93 7.42 -0.17
CA TYR A 150 -11.95 8.36 -0.71
C TYR A 150 -12.59 9.46 -1.57
N GLY A 151 -13.73 9.17 -2.20
CA GLY A 151 -14.47 10.10 -3.03
C GLY A 151 -15.48 10.95 -2.28
N ASN A 152 -15.84 10.56 -1.04
CA ASN A 152 -16.96 11.12 -0.30
C ASN A 152 -18.25 11.16 -1.16
N LEU A 153 -18.50 10.05 -1.86
CA LEU A 153 -19.56 9.93 -2.86
C LEU A 153 -20.55 8.85 -2.42
N SER A 154 -21.84 9.18 -2.37
CA SER A 154 -22.88 8.19 -2.07
C SER A 154 -23.27 7.47 -3.36
N MET A 155 -22.86 6.20 -3.48
CA MET A 155 -23.26 5.40 -4.64
C MET A 155 -24.70 4.91 -4.53
N ALA A 156 -25.42 5.00 -5.64
CA ALA A 156 -26.78 4.51 -5.74
C ALA A 156 -26.82 2.98 -5.60
N SER A 157 -27.96 2.49 -5.12
CA SER A 157 -28.25 1.05 -5.15
C SER A 157 -28.18 0.55 -6.60
N PRO A 158 -27.67 -0.69 -6.86
CA PRO A 158 -27.64 -1.26 -8.19
C PRO A 158 -28.99 -1.26 -8.93
N ARG A 159 -30.11 -1.25 -8.17
CA ARG A 159 -31.47 -1.16 -8.73
C ARG A 159 -31.86 0.22 -9.26
N ASN A 160 -31.11 1.25 -8.90
CA ASN A 160 -31.40 2.65 -9.24
C ASN A 160 -30.28 3.29 -10.07
N THR A 161 -29.29 2.50 -10.49
CA THR A 161 -28.16 2.92 -11.34
C THR A 161 -28.65 3.58 -12.62
N ASP A 162 -29.71 3.05 -13.24
CA ASP A 162 -30.27 3.52 -14.51
C ASP A 162 -30.98 4.88 -14.39
N HIS A 163 -31.18 5.40 -13.17
CA HIS A 163 -31.73 6.75 -12.94
C HIS A 163 -30.66 7.78 -12.62
N CYS A 164 -29.39 7.38 -12.50
CA CYS A 164 -28.30 8.29 -12.22
C CYS A 164 -27.83 9.03 -13.48
N GLU A 165 -27.37 10.27 -13.28
CA GLU A 165 -26.76 11.09 -14.35
C GLU A 165 -25.29 10.68 -14.58
N TRP A 166 -24.65 10.09 -13.58
CA TRP A 166 -23.26 9.66 -13.60
C TRP A 166 -23.14 8.17 -13.31
N ILE A 167 -22.25 7.50 -14.03
CA ILE A 167 -21.91 6.09 -13.81
C ILE A 167 -20.40 5.97 -13.64
N ILE A 168 -19.98 5.23 -12.60
CA ILE A 168 -18.61 4.74 -12.48
C ILE A 168 -18.65 3.25 -12.82
N ALA A 169 -17.92 2.85 -13.85
CA ALA A 169 -17.87 1.46 -14.30
C ALA A 169 -16.46 0.89 -14.23
N ASP A 170 -16.36 -0.40 -13.94
CA ASP A 170 -15.14 -1.17 -14.21
C ASP A 170 -15.04 -1.38 -15.73
N ALA A 171 -13.94 -0.95 -16.35
CA ALA A 171 -13.73 -1.08 -17.79
C ALA A 171 -13.68 -2.54 -18.25
N ALA A 172 -13.36 -3.48 -17.34
CA ALA A 172 -13.34 -4.92 -17.60
C ALA A 172 -14.66 -5.63 -17.24
N ALA A 173 -15.72 -4.88 -16.90
CA ALA A 173 -17.03 -5.44 -16.59
C ALA A 173 -17.63 -6.24 -17.76
N MET A 174 -18.40 -7.27 -17.41
CA MET A 174 -19.14 -8.12 -18.36
C MET A 174 -20.62 -8.17 -17.97
N PRO A 175 -21.57 -7.89 -18.89
CA PRO A 175 -21.40 -7.40 -20.27
C PRO A 175 -20.58 -6.10 -20.38
N SER A 176 -20.05 -5.80 -21.57
CA SER A 176 -19.12 -4.66 -21.74
C SER A 176 -19.80 -3.33 -21.42
N VAL A 177 -19.02 -2.35 -20.94
CA VAL A 177 -19.56 -1.04 -20.55
C VAL A 177 -20.32 -0.37 -21.71
N THR A 178 -19.81 -0.46 -22.94
CA THR A 178 -20.45 0.11 -24.14
C THR A 178 -21.74 -0.59 -24.53
N GLU A 179 -21.89 -1.87 -24.18
CA GLU A 179 -23.11 -2.65 -24.47
C GLU A 179 -24.25 -2.27 -23.54
N VAL A 180 -23.95 -2.02 -22.26
CA VAL A 180 -24.94 -1.60 -21.27
C VAL A 180 -25.21 -0.10 -21.34
N PHE A 181 -24.19 0.70 -21.64
CA PHE A 181 -24.25 2.16 -21.74
C PHE A 181 -23.75 2.60 -23.12
N PRO A 182 -24.61 2.58 -24.15
CA PRO A 182 -24.22 2.93 -25.52
C PRO A 182 -23.83 4.41 -25.63
N TYR A 183 -22.89 4.70 -26.53
CA TYR A 183 -22.36 6.06 -26.74
C TYR A 183 -23.38 7.08 -27.26
N GLU A 184 -24.55 6.61 -27.69
CA GLU A 184 -25.66 7.47 -28.10
C GLU A 184 -26.23 8.23 -26.90
N ASP A 185 -26.39 7.53 -25.77
CA ASP A 185 -26.97 8.07 -24.53
C ASP A 185 -25.91 8.50 -23.50
N TRP A 186 -24.68 7.99 -23.62
CA TRP A 186 -23.62 8.16 -22.63
C TRP A 186 -22.31 8.63 -23.23
N GLU A 187 -21.62 9.51 -22.53
CA GLU A 187 -20.29 10.01 -22.89
C GLU A 187 -19.25 9.60 -21.84
N GLU A 188 -18.14 8.98 -22.26
CA GLU A 188 -17.01 8.72 -21.35
C GLU A 188 -16.23 10.03 -21.14
N ILE A 189 -16.32 10.57 -19.93
CA ILE A 189 -15.60 11.79 -19.53
C ILE A 189 -14.12 11.49 -19.28
N GLY A 190 -13.81 10.26 -18.86
CA GLY A 190 -12.45 9.79 -18.65
C GLY A 190 -12.38 8.62 -17.66
N GLY A 191 -11.18 8.33 -17.16
CA GLY A 191 -10.98 7.24 -16.23
C GLY A 191 -9.59 7.19 -15.60
N ALA A 192 -9.40 6.27 -14.67
CA ALA A 192 -8.10 6.01 -14.07
C ALA A 192 -7.87 4.50 -13.89
N ALA A 193 -6.68 4.05 -14.30
CA ALA A 193 -6.19 2.72 -13.96
C ALA A 193 -5.54 2.73 -12.58
N ARG A 194 -5.61 1.60 -11.88
CA ARG A 194 -4.89 1.45 -10.62
C ARG A 194 -3.38 1.43 -10.90
N PRO A 195 -2.55 2.18 -10.14
CA PRO A 195 -1.11 2.23 -10.40
C PRO A 195 -0.40 0.87 -10.35
N THR A 196 -0.92 -0.05 -9.53
CA THR A 196 -0.37 -1.40 -9.36
C THR A 196 -0.93 -2.42 -10.34
N ASP A 197 -2.08 -2.16 -10.94
CA ASP A 197 -2.75 -3.05 -11.88
C ASP A 197 -3.44 -2.26 -12.99
N ARG A 198 -2.90 -2.36 -14.20
CA ARG A 198 -3.40 -1.62 -15.37
C ARG A 198 -4.73 -2.17 -15.90
N THR A 199 -5.09 -3.39 -15.52
CA THR A 199 -6.36 -4.03 -15.94
C THR A 199 -7.53 -3.57 -15.07
N ASP A 200 -7.26 -3.21 -13.82
CA ASP A 200 -8.20 -2.55 -12.91
C ASP A 200 -8.32 -1.07 -13.30
N ARG A 201 -9.15 -0.78 -14.32
CA ARG A 201 -9.44 0.57 -14.80
C ARG A 201 -10.89 0.93 -14.51
N LEU A 202 -11.07 2.07 -13.86
CA LEU A 202 -12.38 2.68 -13.69
C LEU A 202 -12.59 3.75 -14.75
N VAL A 203 -13.79 3.80 -15.31
CA VAL A 203 -14.24 4.83 -16.26
C VAL A 203 -15.46 5.55 -15.70
N VAL A 204 -15.58 6.83 -16.05
CA VAL A 204 -16.68 7.71 -15.66
C VAL A 204 -17.49 8.04 -16.90
N LEU A 205 -18.78 7.73 -16.85
CA LEU A 205 -19.74 8.06 -17.88
C LEU A 205 -20.68 9.14 -17.37
N HIS A 206 -21.01 10.09 -18.24
CA HIS A 206 -22.03 11.09 -18.02
C HIS A 206 -23.16 10.89 -19.03
N ARG A 207 -24.41 11.00 -18.55
CA ARG A 207 -25.58 10.90 -19.43
C ARG A 207 -25.66 12.13 -20.30
N ARG A 208 -25.77 11.93 -21.62
CA ARG A 208 -26.10 13.01 -22.54
C ARG A 208 -27.52 13.47 -22.24
N LYS A 209 -27.67 14.76 -21.92
CA LYS A 209 -29.01 15.35 -21.83
C LYS A 209 -29.61 15.36 -23.24
N PRO A 210 -30.89 15.00 -23.41
CA PRO A 210 -31.58 15.15 -24.69
C PRO A 210 -31.62 16.62 -25.12
#